data_AF-A0A7T3E653-F1
#
_entry.id   AF-A0A7T3E653-F1
#
_cell.length_a   1.000
_cell.length_b   1.000
_cell.length_c   1.000
_cell.angle_alpha   90.00
_cell.angle_beta   90.00
_cell.angle_gamma   90.00
#
_symmetry.space_group_name_H-M   'P 1'
#
loop_
_entity.id
_entity.type
_entity.pdbx_description
1 polymer ?
#
loop_
_entity_poly.entity_id
_entity_poly.type
_entity_poly.pdbx_seq_one_letter_code
_entity_poly.pdbx_strand_id
1 'polypeptide(L)'
;MAADARSMGAPSRASEIHRRQLLGGLGIASLFAASGTARANEGALDQGSSLMNMHTAVAFPHQAQSPWDAEMRVWRKSKFQTDTLWAQIQGREVTDAESDRLDSLAAAECEAWNRLMYMPAPDGVALLWKLEQIITPDEDGYTGSWSANVANQVLGDAKRLALNG
;
A
#
# COMPACT_ATOMS: atom_id res chain seq x y z
N MET A 1 -6.34 47.81 -30.93
CA MET A 1 -5.52 48.03 -29.73
C MET A 1 -6.25 47.36 -28.57
N ALA A 2 -5.92 46.09 -28.32
CA ALA A 2 -5.10 45.62 -27.19
C ALA A 2 -5.93 45.60 -25.89
N ALA A 3 -6.72 44.54 -25.66
CA ALA A 3 -6.36 43.25 -25.06
C ALA A 3 -6.13 43.37 -23.54
N ASP A 4 -7.19 43.02 -22.80
CA ASP A 4 -7.32 43.04 -21.35
C ASP A 4 -6.63 41.80 -20.76
N ALA A 5 -5.50 42.02 -20.09
CA ALA A 5 -4.66 40.97 -19.52
C ALA A 5 -5.22 40.53 -18.15
N ARG A 6 -5.93 39.40 -18.14
CA ARG A 6 -6.30 38.71 -16.89
C ARG A 6 -5.04 38.23 -16.19
N SER A 7 -4.81 38.81 -15.01
CA SER A 7 -3.87 38.36 -13.99
C SER A 7 -4.17 36.90 -13.61
N MET A 8 -3.37 35.96 -14.14
CA MET A 8 -3.26 34.61 -13.57
C MET A 8 -2.37 34.72 -12.34
N GLY A 9 -2.97 34.58 -11.16
CA GLY A 9 -2.25 34.53 -9.89
C GLY A 9 -1.28 33.35 -9.89
N ALA A 10 0.02 33.66 -9.83
CA ALA A 10 1.03 32.64 -9.62
C ALA A 10 0.78 31.93 -8.28
N PRO A 11 0.79 30.59 -8.22
CA PRO A 11 0.64 29.86 -6.97
C PRO A 11 1.79 30.23 -6.02
N SER A 12 1.45 30.45 -4.75
CA SER A 12 2.44 30.88 -3.76
C SER A 12 3.49 29.79 -3.53
N ARG A 13 4.76 30.18 -3.36
CA ARG A 13 5.88 29.27 -3.04
C ARG A 13 5.62 28.37 -1.82
N ALA A 14 4.68 28.74 -0.94
CA ALA A 14 4.28 27.92 0.20
C ALA A 14 3.48 26.67 -0.22
N SER A 15 2.69 26.74 -1.30
CA SER A 15 1.95 25.58 -1.83
C SER A 15 2.88 24.54 -2.46
N GLU A 16 4.01 24.97 -3.02
CA GLU A 16 4.96 24.11 -3.72
C GLU A 16 5.87 23.32 -2.76
N ILE A 17 6.19 23.90 -1.60
CA ILE A 17 6.94 23.22 -0.52
C ILE A 17 6.08 22.18 0.19
N HIS A 18 4.77 22.43 0.37
CA HIS A 18 3.84 21.44 0.92
C HIS A 18 3.61 20.28 -0.05
N ARG A 19 3.54 20.55 -1.36
CA ARG A 19 3.46 19.53 -2.42
C ARG A 19 4.66 18.59 -2.43
N ARG A 20 5.87 19.11 -2.16
CA ARG A 20 7.09 18.29 -2.09
C ARG A 20 7.20 17.46 -0.81
N GLN A 21 6.58 17.88 0.29
CA GLN A 21 6.54 17.04 1.51
C GLN A 21 5.46 15.97 1.45
N LEU A 22 4.36 16.22 0.74
CA LEU A 22 3.40 15.16 0.41
C LEU A 22 3.96 14.18 -0.61
N LEU A 23 4.70 14.63 -1.63
CA LEU A 23 5.31 13.75 -2.64
C LEU A 23 6.61 13.07 -2.17
N GLY A 24 7.41 13.71 -1.30
CA GLY A 24 8.65 13.15 -0.77
C GLY A 24 8.51 12.44 0.59
N GLY A 25 7.42 12.69 1.33
CA GLY A 25 7.11 12.03 2.60
C GLY A 25 6.16 10.84 2.49
N LEU A 26 5.46 10.71 1.36
CA LEU A 26 4.70 9.51 0.97
C LEU A 26 5.44 8.77 -0.14
N GLY A 27 6.72 8.47 0.11
CA GLY A 27 7.53 7.55 -0.69
C GLY A 27 7.01 6.10 -0.59
N ILE A 28 5.75 5.88 -0.96
CA ILE A 28 5.26 4.56 -1.36
C ILE A 28 5.19 4.58 -2.89
N ALA A 29 6.36 4.69 -3.52
CA ALA A 29 6.53 4.41 -4.93
C ALA A 29 6.34 2.90 -5.15
N SER A 30 5.09 2.45 -5.24
CA SER A 30 4.77 1.12 -5.75
C SER A 30 4.85 1.13 -7.28
N LEU A 31 6.08 1.15 -7.82
CA LEU A 31 6.34 0.88 -9.23
C LEU A 31 6.73 -0.60 -9.40
N PHE A 32 5.74 -1.48 -9.45
CA PHE A 32 5.90 -2.81 -10.05
C PHE A 32 4.87 -3.01 -11.17
N ALA A 33 5.25 -2.59 -12.37
CA ALA A 33 4.72 -3.16 -13.60
C ALA A 33 5.53 -4.44 -13.92
N ALA A 34 5.11 -5.57 -13.38
CA ALA A 34 5.65 -6.87 -13.76
C ALA A 34 5.05 -7.29 -15.11
N SER A 35 5.83 -7.05 -16.16
CA SER A 35 5.67 -7.64 -17.49
C SER A 35 5.84 -9.15 -17.42
N GLY A 36 4.81 -9.93 -17.78
CA GLY A 36 4.97 -11.37 -17.93
C GLY A 36 3.68 -12.17 -18.01
N THR A 37 3.00 -12.15 -19.15
CA THR A 37 2.13 -13.28 -19.54
C THR A 37 2.81 -14.10 -20.62
N ALA A 38 3.42 -15.19 -20.15
CA ALA A 38 3.92 -16.27 -20.97
C ALA A 38 2.78 -17.06 -21.61
N ARG A 39 3.06 -17.48 -22.85
CA ARG A 39 2.37 -18.43 -23.73
C ARG A 39 1.29 -19.32 -23.10
N ALA A 40 0.11 -19.26 -23.69
CA ALA A 40 -0.88 -20.33 -23.69
C ALA A 40 -0.31 -21.58 -24.39
N ASN A 41 -0.48 -22.74 -23.76
CA ASN A 41 -0.32 -24.04 -24.38
C ASN A 41 -1.62 -24.82 -24.07
N GLU A 42 -2.48 -24.94 -25.07
CA GLU A 42 -3.74 -25.69 -25.01
C GLU A 42 -3.43 -27.16 -25.28
N GLY A 43 -3.61 -28.00 -24.26
CA GLY A 43 -3.59 -29.46 -24.37
C GLY A 43 -4.90 -30.00 -23.81
N ALA A 44 -5.77 -30.42 -24.72
CA ALA A 44 -7.06 -31.05 -24.44
C ALA A 44 -6.91 -32.53 -24.04
N LEU A 45 -8.05 -33.11 -23.60
CA LEU A 45 -8.32 -34.49 -23.15
C LEU A 45 -8.11 -34.66 -21.63
N ASP A 46 -9.05 -35.16 -20.84
CA ASP A 46 -9.92 -36.31 -21.08
C ASP A 46 -11.12 -36.29 -20.10
N GLN A 47 -12.27 -36.79 -20.55
CA GLN A 47 -13.50 -36.95 -19.77
C GLN A 47 -13.45 -38.31 -19.06
N GLY A 48 -13.52 -38.33 -17.72
CA GLY A 48 -13.52 -39.60 -17.00
C GLY A 48 -14.03 -39.50 -15.57
N SER A 49 -15.24 -40.02 -15.37
CA SER A 49 -15.71 -40.64 -14.13
C SER A 49 -16.00 -39.75 -12.93
N SER A 50 -17.28 -39.36 -12.89
CA SER A 50 -18.07 -39.15 -11.68
C SER A 50 -18.04 -40.40 -10.79
N LEU A 51 -17.36 -40.33 -9.66
CA LEU A 51 -17.62 -41.18 -8.49
C LEU A 51 -17.62 -40.31 -7.24
N MET A 52 -18.66 -40.54 -6.45
CA MET A 52 -19.04 -39.84 -5.23
C MET A 52 -17.88 -39.73 -4.24
N ASN A 53 -17.29 -38.54 -4.11
CA ASN A 53 -16.56 -38.18 -2.90
C ASN A 53 -17.54 -37.55 -1.93
N MET A 54 -17.91 -38.32 -0.90
CA MET A 54 -18.33 -37.79 0.39
C MET A 54 -17.22 -36.85 0.90
N HIS A 55 -17.28 -35.58 0.48
CA HIS A 55 -16.46 -34.56 1.07
C HIS A 55 -16.95 -34.35 2.49
N THR A 56 -16.22 -34.95 3.44
CA THR A 56 -16.13 -34.47 4.82
C THR A 56 -16.02 -32.95 4.75
N ALA A 57 -17.10 -32.25 5.09
CA ALA A 57 -17.06 -30.82 5.33
C ALA A 57 -16.17 -30.62 6.55
N VAL A 58 -14.87 -30.50 6.33
CA VAL A 58 -13.95 -29.95 7.31
C VAL A 58 -14.43 -28.52 7.49
N ALA A 59 -15.25 -28.31 8.51
CA ALA A 59 -15.63 -26.99 8.96
C ALA A 59 -14.32 -26.32 9.35
N PHE A 60 -13.75 -25.54 8.43
CA PHE A 60 -12.68 -24.62 8.75
C PHE A 60 -13.26 -23.72 9.84
N PRO A 61 -12.74 -23.80 11.09
CA PRO A 61 -13.22 -22.90 12.12
C PRO A 61 -13.07 -21.50 11.54
N HIS A 62 -14.16 -20.72 11.58
CA HIS A 62 -14.13 -19.29 11.32
C HIS A 62 -13.02 -18.72 12.21
N GLN A 63 -11.81 -18.58 11.68
CA GLN A 63 -10.71 -17.96 12.38
C GLN A 63 -11.20 -16.56 12.70
N ALA A 64 -11.34 -16.28 13.99
CA ALA A 64 -11.66 -14.93 14.45
C ALA A 64 -10.65 -14.01 13.76
N GLN A 65 -11.15 -13.07 12.96
CA GLN A 65 -10.28 -12.19 12.18
C GLN A 65 -9.36 -11.49 13.17
N SER A 66 -8.05 -11.66 12.97
CA SER A 66 -7.10 -11.03 13.86
C SER A 66 -7.23 -9.51 13.73
N PRO A 67 -6.95 -8.73 14.80
CA PRO A 67 -6.87 -7.28 14.69
C PRO A 67 -5.95 -6.83 13.55
N TRP A 68 -4.87 -7.59 13.30
CA TRP A 68 -3.95 -7.36 12.18
C TRP A 68 -4.66 -7.46 10.81
N ASP A 69 -5.47 -8.49 10.58
CA ASP A 69 -6.20 -8.67 9.33
C ASP A 69 -7.22 -7.56 9.09
N ALA A 70 -7.84 -7.06 10.16
CA ALA A 70 -8.76 -5.94 10.08
C ALA A 70 -8.04 -4.67 9.60
N GLU A 71 -6.92 -4.31 10.23
CA GLU A 71 -6.13 -3.14 9.84
C GLU A 71 -5.48 -3.30 8.46
N MET A 72 -5.02 -4.51 8.13
CA MET A 72 -4.46 -4.81 6.80
C MET A 72 -5.48 -4.58 5.69
N ARG A 73 -6.78 -4.88 5.93
CA ARG A 73 -7.84 -4.56 4.97
C ARG A 73 -8.07 -3.06 4.83
N VAL A 74 -8.02 -2.30 5.93
CA VAL A 74 -8.15 -0.85 5.90
C VAL A 74 -7.00 -0.24 5.09
N TRP A 75 -5.77 -0.62 5.41
CA TRP A 75 -4.57 -0.13 4.71
C TRP A 75 -4.61 -0.48 3.21
N ARG A 76 -4.87 -1.74 2.85
CA ARG A 76 -4.95 -2.16 1.43
C ARG A 76 -6.02 -1.39 0.66
N LYS A 77 -7.17 -1.15 1.27
CA LYS A 77 -8.26 -0.38 0.66
C LYS A 77 -7.83 1.06 0.42
N SER A 78 -7.32 1.74 1.44
CA SER A 78 -6.88 3.14 1.33
C SER A 78 -5.76 3.27 0.30
N LYS A 79 -4.75 2.40 0.36
CA LYS A 79 -3.65 2.36 -0.60
C LYS A 79 -4.13 2.18 -2.04
N PHE A 80 -5.01 1.21 -2.28
CA PHE A 80 -5.59 1.01 -3.61
C PHE A 80 -6.32 2.26 -4.12
N GLN A 81 -7.04 2.97 -3.24
CA GLN A 81 -7.74 4.20 -3.60
C GLN A 81 -6.78 5.34 -3.90
N THR A 82 -5.72 5.51 -3.10
CA THR A 82 -4.65 6.50 -3.32
C THR A 82 -3.95 6.24 -4.65
N ASP A 83 -3.46 5.02 -4.87
CA ASP A 83 -2.73 4.62 -6.07
C ASP A 83 -3.61 4.80 -7.33
N THR A 84 -4.89 4.44 -7.24
CA THR A 84 -5.86 4.61 -8.34
C THR A 84 -6.09 6.08 -8.67
N LEU A 85 -6.31 6.93 -7.66
CA LEU A 85 -6.52 8.36 -7.89
C LEU A 85 -5.26 9.01 -8.46
N TRP A 86 -4.09 8.68 -7.90
CA TRP A 86 -2.81 9.17 -8.39
C TRP A 86 -2.61 8.85 -9.88
N ALA A 87 -2.83 7.59 -10.27
CA ALA A 87 -2.72 7.16 -11.66
C ALA A 87 -3.70 7.91 -12.61
N GLN A 88 -4.89 8.30 -12.12
CA GLN A 88 -5.89 9.04 -12.91
C GLN A 88 -5.56 10.52 -13.10
N ILE A 89 -4.88 11.13 -12.13
CA ILE A 89 -4.54 12.56 -12.16
C ILE A 89 -3.13 12.81 -12.68
N GLN A 90 -2.28 11.77 -12.75
CA GLN A 90 -0.90 11.89 -13.21
C GLN A 90 -0.85 12.38 -14.66
N GLY A 91 0.01 13.38 -14.91
CA GLY A 91 0.25 13.90 -16.26
C GLY A 91 -0.75 14.96 -16.73
N ARG A 92 -1.63 15.46 -15.86
CA ARG A 92 -2.53 16.58 -16.16
C ARG A 92 -2.61 17.59 -15.01
N GLU A 93 -3.29 18.69 -15.28
CA GLU A 93 -3.64 19.65 -14.23
C GLU A 93 -4.61 19.01 -13.23
N VAL A 94 -4.27 19.14 -11.94
CA VAL A 94 -5.01 18.58 -10.81
C VAL A 94 -5.92 19.67 -10.26
N THR A 95 -7.20 19.37 -10.11
CA THR A 95 -8.15 20.31 -9.50
C THR A 95 -7.99 20.34 -7.98
N ASP A 96 -8.43 21.43 -7.34
CA ASP A 96 -8.40 21.55 -5.87
C ASP A 96 -9.14 20.39 -5.19
N ALA A 97 -10.32 20.01 -5.70
CA ALA A 97 -11.10 18.89 -5.17
C ALA A 97 -10.39 17.53 -5.30
N GLU A 98 -9.59 17.33 -6.35
CA GLU A 98 -8.78 16.11 -6.50
C GLU A 98 -7.58 16.12 -5.56
N SER A 99 -6.96 17.29 -5.35
CA SER A 99 -5.88 17.47 -4.38
C SER A 99 -6.37 17.16 -2.96
N ASP A 100 -7.48 17.77 -2.53
CA ASP A 100 -8.08 17.56 -1.21
C ASP A 100 -8.45 16.09 -0.98
N ARG A 101 -8.97 15.44 -2.03
CA ARG A 101 -9.29 14.01 -1.98
C ARG A 101 -8.04 13.14 -1.85
N LEU A 102 -6.98 13.45 -2.59
CA LEU A 102 -5.72 12.72 -2.50
C LEU A 102 -5.12 12.86 -1.10
N ASP A 103 -5.12 14.07 -0.54
CA ASP A 103 -4.63 14.33 0.82
C ASP A 103 -5.44 13.54 1.87
N SER A 104 -6.76 13.49 1.72
CA SER A 104 -7.62 12.70 2.62
C SER A 104 -7.35 11.20 2.54
N LEU A 105 -7.15 10.65 1.34
CA LEU A 105 -6.83 9.24 1.14
C LEU A 105 -5.44 8.90 1.69
N ALA A 106 -4.45 9.76 1.43
CA ALA A 106 -3.10 9.60 1.93
C ALA A 106 -3.04 9.67 3.46
N ALA A 107 -3.83 10.55 4.09
CA ALA A 107 -3.95 10.60 5.54
C ALA A 107 -4.52 9.29 6.12
N ALA A 108 -5.58 8.76 5.51
CA ALA A 108 -6.19 7.50 5.93
C ALA A 108 -5.27 6.29 5.73
N GLU A 109 -4.51 6.26 4.62
CA GLU A 109 -3.48 5.27 4.36
C GLU A 109 -2.36 5.33 5.40
N CYS A 110 -1.83 6.53 5.66
CA CYS A 110 -0.78 6.77 6.66
C CYS A 110 -1.22 6.35 8.07
N GLU A 111 -2.47 6.64 8.45
CA GLU A 111 -3.01 6.23 9.75
C GLU A 111 -3.09 4.71 9.89
N ALA A 112 -3.61 4.02 8.87
CA ALA A 112 -3.71 2.56 8.86
C ALA A 112 -2.33 1.89 8.83
N TRP A 113 -1.40 2.44 8.04
CA TRP A 113 -0.01 1.99 7.99
C TRP A 113 0.65 2.12 9.37
N ASN A 114 0.49 3.27 10.04
CA ASN A 114 1.05 3.50 11.37
C ASN A 114 0.52 2.45 12.36
N ARG A 115 -0.80 2.20 12.39
CA ARG A 115 -1.38 1.17 13.27
C ARG A 115 -0.75 -0.20 13.04
N LEU A 116 -0.60 -0.61 11.77
CA LEU A 116 0.06 -1.87 11.43
C LEU A 116 1.52 -1.91 11.93
N MET A 117 2.29 -0.83 11.75
CA MET A 117 3.69 -0.83 12.18
C MET A 117 3.86 -0.99 13.70
N TYR A 118 2.93 -0.43 14.49
CA TYR A 118 2.95 -0.51 15.96
C TYR A 118 2.30 -1.77 16.54
N MET A 119 1.43 -2.47 15.80
CA MET A 119 0.82 -3.72 16.25
C MET A 119 1.79 -4.89 16.20
N PRO A 120 1.79 -5.85 17.14
CA PRO A 120 2.61 -7.05 17.02
C PRO A 120 2.30 -7.84 15.73
N ALA A 121 3.34 -8.26 15.01
CA ALA A 121 3.17 -9.09 13.82
C ALA A 121 2.64 -10.50 14.21
N PRO A 122 1.47 -10.95 13.74
CA PRO A 122 0.92 -12.24 14.16
C PRO A 122 1.81 -13.43 13.76
N ASP A 123 2.53 -13.33 12.64
CA ASP A 123 3.34 -14.40 12.07
C ASP A 123 4.53 -13.84 11.27
N GLY A 124 5.32 -14.74 10.66
CA GLY A 124 6.47 -14.39 9.83
C GLY A 124 6.11 -13.62 8.55
N VAL A 125 4.91 -13.82 8.00
CA VAL A 125 4.45 -13.12 6.79
C VAL A 125 4.17 -11.65 7.11
N ALA A 126 3.52 -11.39 8.24
CA ALA A 126 3.30 -10.03 8.73
C ALA A 126 4.62 -9.32 9.08
N LEU A 127 5.59 -10.03 9.66
CA LEU A 127 6.93 -9.47 9.91
C LEU A 127 7.64 -9.11 8.61
N LEU A 128 7.61 -9.99 7.61
CA LEU A 128 8.21 -9.71 6.30
C LEU A 128 7.58 -8.47 5.67
N TRP A 129 6.25 -8.35 5.71
CA TRP A 129 5.56 -7.15 5.21
C TRP A 129 6.08 -5.87 5.87
N LYS A 130 6.26 -5.86 7.20
CA LYS A 130 6.80 -4.69 7.93
C LYS A 130 8.24 -4.37 7.51
N LEU A 131 9.08 -5.39 7.35
CA LEU A 131 10.46 -5.22 6.91
C LEU A 131 10.50 -4.62 5.51
N GLU A 132 9.66 -5.11 4.58
CA GLU A 132 9.52 -4.55 3.24
C GLU A 132 9.12 -3.07 3.29
N GLN A 133 8.21 -2.67 4.18
CA GLN A 133 7.84 -1.25 4.34
C GLN A 133 9.04 -0.38 4.77
N ILE A 134 9.91 -0.90 5.65
CA ILE A 134 11.04 -0.15 6.21
C ILE A 134 12.22 -0.04 5.22
N ILE A 135 12.45 -1.09 4.44
CA ILE A 135 13.61 -1.19 3.54
C ILE A 135 13.29 -0.75 2.11
N THR A 136 12.03 -0.42 1.80
CA THR A 136 11.66 0.13 0.49
C THR A 136 12.47 1.41 0.25
N PRO A 137 13.29 1.47 -0.81
CA PRO A 137 14.09 2.64 -1.10
C PRO A 137 13.20 3.79 -1.59
N ASP A 138 13.60 5.02 -1.26
CA ASP A 138 13.09 6.23 -1.86
C ASP A 138 13.65 6.44 -3.28
N GLU A 139 13.28 7.56 -3.92
CA GLU A 139 13.71 7.91 -5.28
C GLU A 139 15.24 8.04 -5.41
N ASP A 140 15.94 8.30 -4.29
CA ASP A 140 17.39 8.46 -4.22
C ASP A 140 18.11 7.15 -3.81
N GLY A 141 17.37 6.05 -3.64
CA GLY A 141 17.92 4.74 -3.29
C GLY A 141 18.24 4.58 -1.80
N TYR A 142 17.81 5.50 -0.94
CA TYR A 142 17.97 5.40 0.51
C TYR A 142 16.72 4.79 1.13
N THR A 143 16.88 4.11 2.28
CA THR A 143 15.71 3.78 3.10
C THR A 143 15.23 5.03 3.81
N GLY A 144 13.91 5.18 3.97
CA GLY A 144 13.33 6.25 4.76
C GLY A 144 13.88 6.31 6.20
N SER A 145 13.81 7.47 6.82
CA SER A 145 14.12 7.62 8.25
C SER A 145 12.96 7.10 9.09
N TRP A 146 13.22 6.20 10.03
CA TRP A 146 12.18 5.61 10.88
C TRP A 146 12.34 6.02 12.35
N SER A 147 11.20 6.11 13.04
CA SER A 147 11.23 6.36 14.49
C SER A 147 11.85 5.17 15.22
N ALA A 148 12.50 5.45 16.35
CA ALA A 148 13.04 4.39 17.21
C ALA A 148 11.94 3.40 17.66
N ASN A 149 10.71 3.88 17.83
CA ASN A 149 9.59 3.02 18.23
C ASN A 149 9.23 2.00 17.15
N VAL A 150 9.18 2.40 15.88
CA VAL A 150 8.92 1.49 14.76
C VAL A 150 10.05 0.46 14.64
N ALA A 151 11.31 0.90 14.68
CA ALA A 151 12.46 0.01 14.62
C ALA A 151 12.47 -1.01 15.78
N ASN A 152 12.18 -0.55 17.00
CA ASN A 152 12.10 -1.41 18.18
C ASN A 152 10.95 -2.42 18.09
N GLN A 153 9.79 -2.01 17.56
CA GLN A 153 8.64 -2.91 17.37
C GLN A 153 8.96 -4.02 16.37
N VAL A 154 9.56 -3.70 15.22
CA VAL A 154 9.94 -4.71 14.21
C VAL A 154 11.02 -5.65 14.74
N LEU A 155 12.02 -5.13 15.45
CA LEU A 155 13.04 -5.97 16.10
C LEU A 155 12.42 -6.87 17.19
N GLY A 156 11.46 -6.35 17.95
CA GLY A 156 10.70 -7.11 18.96
C GLY A 156 9.89 -8.25 18.33
N ASP A 157 9.22 -7.98 17.21
CA ASP A 157 8.50 -8.99 16.44
C ASP A 157 9.43 -10.08 15.91
N ALA A 158 10.59 -9.71 15.35
CA ALA A 158 11.60 -10.66 14.88
C ALA A 158 12.11 -11.58 16.00
N LYS A 159 12.46 -11.01 17.16
CA LYS A 159 12.92 -11.79 18.32
C LYS A 159 11.83 -12.75 18.82
N ARG A 160 10.60 -12.27 18.96
CA ARG A 160 9.47 -13.09 19.42
C ARG A 160 9.21 -14.25 18.48
N LEU A 161 9.22 -14.02 17.17
CA LEU A 161 8.94 -15.06 16.17
C LEU A 161 10.10 -16.04 15.99
N ALA A 162 11.36 -15.59 16.09
CA ALA A 162 12.52 -16.47 16.03
C ALA A 162 12.67 -17.41 17.25
N LEU A 163 12.12 -17.03 18.40
CA LEU A 163 12.13 -17.85 19.62
C LEU A 163 10.94 -18.82 19.71
N ASN A 164 9.89 -18.61 18.91
CA ASN A 164 8.63 -19.36 18.97
C ASN A 164 8.33 -20.20 17.72
N GLY A 165 9.20 -20.15 16.70
CA GLY A 165 9.09 -20.94 15.46
C GLY A 165 10.12 -22.06 15.44
#